data_AF-A0A812II82-F1
#
_entry.id   AF-A0A812II82-F1
#
_cell.length_a   1.000
_cell.length_b   1.000
_cell.length_c   1.000
_cell.angle_alpha   90.00
_cell.angle_beta   90.00
_cell.angle_gamma   90.00
#
_symmetry.space_group_name_H-M   'P 1'
#
loop_
_entity.id
_entity.type
_entity.pdbx_description
1 polymer ?
#
loop_
_entity_poly.entity_id
_entity_poly.type
_entity_poly.pdbx_seq_one_letter_code
_entity_poly.pdbx_strand_id
1 'polypeptide(L)'
;EPPMEALTTVVQAAVQSQQPEEMFLPLSHFNPGSRGHPELCKRPCVYISGQGVCQLAGACEYCHYQHRKVKSLEKRQREILKNLGVGRILSVLLPHITTRAETAGLLQRINPLLRQIRAISTPNAPTDLRPVGRTLSRMPLAGLLALVQTLAPPDLAQAAQTTLEAMRAESATGQRR
;
A
#
# COMPACT_ATOMS: atom_id res chain seq x y z
N GLU A 1 15.76 -83.52 1.12
CA GLU A 1 16.06 -82.22 1.75
C GLU A 1 17.10 -81.48 0.92
N PRO A 2 16.78 -80.32 0.32
CA PRO A 2 17.79 -79.36 -0.12
C PRO A 2 17.90 -78.20 0.89
N PRO A 3 19.12 -77.70 1.18
CA PRO A 3 19.30 -76.63 2.15
C PRO A 3 19.01 -75.25 1.57
N MET A 4 18.69 -74.37 2.51
CA MET A 4 18.26 -72.98 2.38
C MET A 4 19.42 -72.00 2.13
N GLU A 5 19.01 -70.79 1.73
CA GLU A 5 19.67 -69.49 1.92
C GLU A 5 20.53 -68.95 0.76
N ALA A 6 19.97 -67.96 0.04
CA ALA A 6 20.60 -66.63 -0.08
C ALA A 6 19.65 -65.60 -0.74
N LEU A 7 19.02 -64.80 0.11
CA LEU A 7 18.94 -63.33 0.07
C LEU A 7 18.37 -62.63 -1.18
N THR A 8 17.12 -62.20 -0.99
CA THR A 8 16.28 -61.29 -1.77
C THR A 8 16.98 -59.97 -2.14
N THR A 9 17.11 -59.72 -3.45
CA THR A 9 17.64 -58.49 -4.03
C THR A 9 16.65 -57.32 -3.92
N VAL A 10 17.17 -56.18 -3.48
CA VAL A 10 16.49 -54.90 -3.27
C VAL A 10 15.93 -54.36 -4.60
N VAL A 11 14.63 -54.04 -4.59
CA VAL A 11 13.90 -53.41 -5.70
C VAL A 11 14.35 -51.96 -5.85
N GLN A 12 15.05 -51.64 -6.95
CA GLN A 12 15.52 -50.28 -7.22
C GLN A 12 15.41 -49.96 -8.72
N ALA A 13 14.30 -49.32 -9.10
CA ALA A 13 14.20 -48.42 -10.25
C ALA A 13 12.78 -47.83 -10.29
N ALA A 14 12.49 -46.90 -9.36
CA ALA A 14 11.31 -46.04 -9.45
C ALA A 14 11.52 -45.05 -10.61
N VAL A 15 11.13 -45.50 -11.79
CA VAL A 15 10.73 -44.66 -12.93
C VAL A 15 9.46 -43.93 -12.50
N GLN A 16 9.55 -42.60 -12.38
CA GLN A 16 8.47 -41.58 -12.45
C GLN A 16 8.64 -40.51 -11.37
N SER A 17 9.48 -39.53 -11.65
CA SER A 17 9.36 -38.18 -11.10
C SER A 17 9.15 -37.20 -12.24
N GLN A 18 8.08 -37.43 -13.01
CA GLN A 18 7.45 -36.41 -13.84
C GLN A 18 6.28 -35.84 -13.04
N GLN A 19 6.45 -34.65 -12.50
CA GLN A 19 5.33 -33.75 -12.21
C GLN A 19 5.65 -32.39 -12.81
N PRO A 20 5.23 -32.13 -14.05
CA PRO A 20 4.94 -30.78 -14.50
C PRO A 20 3.47 -30.43 -14.15
N GLU A 21 3.23 -29.13 -14.07
CA GLU A 21 1.93 -28.46 -14.13
C GLU A 21 1.21 -28.12 -12.80
N GLU A 22 1.34 -26.82 -12.47
CA GLU A 22 0.23 -25.93 -12.09
C GLU A 22 -0.32 -26.01 -10.65
N MET A 23 0.48 -25.58 -9.67
CA MET A 23 -0.06 -24.81 -8.54
C MET A 23 0.29 -23.33 -8.71
N PHE A 24 -0.33 -22.69 -9.70
CA PHE A 24 -0.38 -21.23 -9.76
C PHE A 24 -1.40 -20.75 -8.73
N LEU A 25 -1.03 -20.73 -7.45
CA LEU A 25 -1.79 -19.98 -6.46
C LEU A 25 -1.56 -18.49 -6.76
N PRO A 26 -2.59 -17.73 -7.17
CA PRO A 26 -2.38 -16.35 -7.54
C PRO A 26 -2.25 -15.52 -6.25
N LEU A 27 -1.19 -14.70 -6.21
CA LEU A 27 -1.13 -13.43 -5.49
C LEU A 27 -1.01 -13.52 -3.96
N SER A 28 -0.43 -12.47 -3.36
CA SER A 28 -0.37 -12.17 -1.92
C SER A 28 0.66 -12.94 -1.05
N HIS A 29 1.95 -12.81 -1.36
CA HIS A 29 2.96 -12.96 -0.30
C HIS A 29 2.90 -11.75 0.65
N PHE A 30 2.46 -11.99 1.88
CA PHE A 30 2.53 -11.00 2.94
C PHE A 30 3.99 -10.56 3.14
N ASN A 31 4.24 -9.27 2.98
CA ASN A 31 5.55 -8.66 3.12
C ASN A 31 5.42 -7.31 3.86
N PRO A 32 6.54 -6.69 4.31
CA PRO A 32 6.50 -5.40 4.98
C PRO A 32 5.77 -4.31 4.18
N GLY A 33 5.91 -4.31 2.84
CA GLY A 33 5.26 -3.34 1.95
C GLY A 33 3.74 -3.45 1.88
N SER A 34 3.21 -4.63 2.17
CA SER A 34 1.78 -4.94 2.08
C SER A 34 1.00 -4.59 3.35
N ARG A 35 1.69 -4.17 4.42
CA ARG A 35 1.07 -3.83 5.71
C ARG A 35 0.11 -2.65 5.56
N GLY A 36 -1.14 -2.86 5.98
CA GLY A 36 -2.21 -1.87 5.90
C GLY A 36 -2.81 -1.72 4.50
N HIS A 37 -2.63 -2.68 3.59
CA HIS A 37 -3.40 -2.74 2.34
C HIS A 37 -4.92 -2.72 2.62
N PRO A 38 -5.75 -2.02 1.81
CA PRO A 38 -5.40 -1.25 0.62
C PRO A 38 -5.06 0.23 0.86
N GLU A 39 -5.38 0.76 2.04
CA GLU A 39 -5.36 2.21 2.28
C GLU A 39 -4.01 2.75 2.71
N LEU A 40 -3.24 1.93 3.41
CA LEU A 40 -2.01 2.33 4.08
C LEU A 40 -0.78 1.63 3.51
N CYS A 41 -0.92 0.60 2.66
CA CYS A 41 0.23 -0.14 2.11
C CYS A 41 1.23 0.79 1.40
N LYS A 42 2.48 0.32 1.27
CA LYS A 42 3.48 1.00 0.44
C LYS A 42 3.08 0.89 -1.05
N ARG A 43 3.81 1.59 -1.92
CA ARG A 43 3.57 1.54 -3.37
C ARG A 43 3.58 0.07 -3.86
N PRO A 44 2.76 -0.28 -4.87
CA PRO A 44 2.79 -1.62 -5.45
C PRO A 44 4.15 -1.97 -6.03
N CYS A 45 4.58 -3.21 -5.84
CA CYS A 45 5.82 -3.74 -6.36
C CYS A 45 5.76 -3.79 -7.89
N VAL A 46 6.75 -3.17 -8.54
CA VAL A 46 6.81 -3.12 -10.01
C VAL A 46 7.00 -4.51 -10.63
N TYR A 47 7.75 -5.39 -9.96
CA TYR A 47 8.00 -6.76 -10.42
C TYR A 47 6.74 -7.63 -10.30
N ILE A 48 6.05 -7.62 -9.15
CA ILE A 48 4.75 -8.31 -9.04
C ILE A 48 3.72 -7.73 -10.03
N SER A 49 3.67 -6.41 -10.18
CA SER A 49 2.69 -5.76 -11.06
C SER A 49 2.93 -6.02 -12.55
N GLY A 50 4.19 -6.19 -12.96
CA GLY A 50 4.57 -6.33 -14.37
C GLY A 50 4.86 -7.77 -14.82
N GLN A 51 5.45 -8.58 -13.94
CA GLN A 51 5.95 -9.93 -14.24
C GLN A 51 5.27 -11.02 -13.40
N GLY A 52 4.46 -10.65 -12.41
CA GLY A 52 3.82 -11.60 -11.49
C GLY A 52 4.75 -12.23 -10.45
N VAL A 53 6.08 -12.05 -10.58
CA VAL A 53 7.09 -12.62 -9.69
C VAL A 53 8.03 -11.54 -9.17
N CYS A 54 8.42 -11.65 -7.89
CA CYS A 54 9.42 -10.77 -7.28
C CYS A 54 10.45 -11.60 -6.54
N GLN A 55 11.73 -11.43 -6.89
CA GLN A 55 12.85 -12.19 -6.33
C GLN A 55 13.08 -11.90 -4.84
N LEU A 56 12.68 -10.73 -4.34
CA LEU A 56 12.81 -10.38 -2.93
C LEU A 56 11.74 -11.03 -2.04
N ALA A 57 10.69 -11.61 -2.62
CA ALA A 57 9.61 -12.30 -1.90
C ALA A 57 9.17 -11.57 -0.61
N GLY A 58 9.33 -12.21 0.56
CA GLY A 58 8.95 -11.66 1.87
C GLY A 58 9.82 -10.49 2.36
N ALA A 59 11.00 -10.27 1.77
CA ALA A 59 11.87 -9.14 2.07
C ALA A 59 11.54 -7.88 1.25
N CYS A 60 10.62 -7.96 0.28
CA CYS A 60 10.26 -6.80 -0.53
C CYS A 60 9.53 -5.74 0.32
N GLU A 61 9.98 -4.50 0.23
CA GLU A 61 9.32 -3.36 0.89
C GLU A 61 8.15 -2.78 0.10
N TYR A 62 7.81 -3.34 -1.07
CA TYR A 62 6.69 -2.88 -1.88
C TYR A 62 5.50 -3.83 -1.78
N CYS A 63 4.29 -3.30 -1.93
CA CYS A 63 3.09 -4.11 -1.77
C CYS A 63 2.98 -5.17 -2.88
N HIS A 64 2.69 -6.41 -2.51
CA HIS A 64 2.52 -7.54 -3.44
C HIS A 64 1.04 -7.85 -3.73
N TYR A 65 0.10 -7.15 -3.10
CA TYR A 65 -1.32 -7.29 -3.44
C TYR A 65 -1.64 -6.63 -4.77
N GLN A 66 -2.71 -7.10 -5.41
CA GLN A 66 -3.18 -6.51 -6.65
C GLN A 66 -3.73 -5.10 -6.37
N HIS A 67 -3.19 -4.11 -7.07
CA HIS A 67 -3.63 -2.72 -6.95
C HIS A 67 -4.36 -2.29 -8.21
N ARG A 68 -5.48 -1.60 -8.03
CA ARG A 68 -6.12 -0.89 -9.15
C ARG A 68 -5.17 0.20 -9.63
N LYS A 69 -4.97 0.32 -10.94
CA LYS A 69 -4.21 1.42 -11.53
C LYS A 69 -4.89 2.75 -11.18
N VAL A 70 -4.32 3.48 -10.23
CA VAL A 70 -4.74 4.85 -9.92
C VAL A 70 -3.98 5.79 -10.86
N LYS A 71 -4.68 6.69 -11.54
CA LYS A 71 -4.02 7.73 -12.34
C LYS A 71 -3.17 8.58 -11.40
N SER A 72 -1.88 8.66 -11.67
CA SER A 72 -1.00 9.61 -10.99
C SER A 72 -1.41 11.03 -11.35
N LEU A 73 -1.15 11.98 -10.46
CA LEU A 73 -1.32 13.39 -10.76
C LEU A 73 -0.43 13.74 -11.96
N GLU A 74 -0.99 14.31 -13.02
CA GLU A 74 -0.21 14.75 -14.19
C GLU A 74 0.74 15.89 -13.82
N LYS A 75 1.76 16.14 -14.64
CA LYS A 75 2.74 17.23 -14.39
C LYS A 75 2.03 18.56 -14.13
N ARG A 76 1.06 18.92 -14.97
CA ARG A 76 0.24 20.13 -14.82
C ARG A 76 -0.54 20.16 -13.51
N GLN A 77 -1.11 19.03 -13.09
CA GLN A 77 -1.86 18.94 -11.83
C GLN A 77 -0.94 19.12 -10.61
N ARG A 78 0.28 18.56 -10.67
CA ARG A 78 1.29 18.75 -9.62
C ARG A 78 1.78 20.19 -9.55
N GLU A 79 1.98 20.85 -10.68
CA GLU A 79 2.36 22.26 -10.74
C GLU A 79 1.27 23.16 -10.15
N ILE A 80 0.00 22.90 -10.48
CA ILE A 80 -1.13 23.60 -9.86
C ILE A 80 -1.08 23.46 -8.34
N LEU A 81 -0.89 22.24 -7.82
CA LEU A 81 -0.79 22.02 -6.37
C LEU A 81 0.41 22.73 -5.75
N LYS A 82 1.59 22.69 -6.37
CA LYS A 82 2.79 23.36 -5.85
C LYS A 82 2.69 24.88 -5.81
N ASN A 83 1.97 25.47 -6.77
CA ASN A 83 1.78 26.92 -6.86
C ASN A 83 0.67 27.43 -5.93
N LEU A 84 -0.13 26.55 -5.33
CA LEU A 84 -1.07 26.93 -4.29
C LEU A 84 -0.31 27.15 -2.98
N GLY A 85 -0.72 28.17 -2.21
CA GLY A 85 -0.25 28.30 -0.83
C GLY A 85 -0.64 27.09 0.00
N VAL A 86 0.20 26.71 0.97
CA VAL A 86 0.02 25.55 1.86
C VAL A 86 -1.40 25.44 2.40
N GLY A 87 -1.95 26.52 2.99
CA GLY A 87 -3.29 26.50 3.57
C GLY A 87 -4.39 26.14 2.55
N ARG A 88 -4.23 26.53 1.28
CA ARG A 88 -5.17 26.17 0.21
C ARG A 88 -5.04 24.72 -0.21
N ILE A 89 -3.81 24.21 -0.32
CA ILE A 89 -3.56 22.78 -0.63
C ILE A 89 -4.20 21.91 0.45
N LEU A 90 -3.99 22.26 1.72
CA LEU A 90 -4.55 21.52 2.84
C LEU A 90 -6.08 21.54 2.84
N SER A 91 -6.71 22.68 2.55
CA SER A 91 -8.17 22.77 2.37
C SER A 91 -8.69 21.86 1.25
N VAL A 92 -7.91 21.64 0.19
CA VAL A 92 -8.26 20.73 -0.92
C VAL A 92 -8.08 19.26 -0.53
N LEU A 93 -7.00 18.92 0.18
CA LEU A 93 -6.72 17.55 0.60
C LEU A 93 -7.63 17.08 1.75
N LEU A 94 -7.96 17.97 2.68
CA LEU A 94 -8.70 17.67 3.90
C LEU A 94 -10.00 16.87 3.68
N PRO A 95 -10.94 17.26 2.79
CA PRO A 95 -12.16 16.49 2.58
C PRO A 95 -11.86 15.09 2.05
N HIS A 96 -10.89 14.94 1.15
CA HIS A 96 -10.52 13.63 0.60
C HIS A 96 -9.87 12.72 1.65
N ILE A 97 -8.99 13.26 2.51
CA ILE A 97 -8.38 12.51 3.62
C ILE A 97 -9.47 12.06 4.60
N THR A 98 -10.38 12.97 4.95
CA THR A 98 -11.47 12.71 5.91
C THR A 98 -12.39 11.60 5.40
N THR A 99 -12.95 11.75 4.20
CA THR A 99 -13.83 10.73 3.59
C THR A 99 -13.14 9.38 3.45
N ARG A 100 -11.84 9.37 3.08
CA ARG A 100 -11.11 8.11 2.92
C ARG A 100 -10.88 7.42 4.26
N ALA A 101 -10.49 8.18 5.29
CA ALA A 101 -10.30 7.64 6.63
C ALA A 101 -11.62 7.15 7.25
N GLU A 102 -12.73 7.84 7.02
CA GLU A 102 -14.08 7.40 7.42
C GLU A 102 -14.44 6.07 6.76
N THR A 103 -14.33 5.99 5.44
CA THR A 103 -14.66 4.77 4.67
C THR A 103 -13.80 3.59 5.10
N ALA A 104 -12.56 3.84 5.52
CA ALA A 104 -11.62 2.82 5.97
C ALA A 104 -11.75 2.47 7.47
N GLY A 105 -12.62 3.13 8.24
CA GLY A 105 -12.71 2.95 9.70
C GLY A 105 -11.48 3.47 10.46
N LEU A 106 -10.67 4.34 9.85
CA LEU A 106 -9.42 4.88 10.40
C LEU A 106 -9.57 6.29 10.98
N LEU A 107 -10.79 6.85 10.99
CA LEU A 107 -11.03 8.25 11.38
C LEU A 107 -10.45 8.60 12.75
N GLN A 108 -10.63 7.74 13.75
CA GLN A 108 -10.13 8.00 15.11
C GLN A 108 -8.59 8.07 15.16
N ARG A 109 -7.91 7.23 14.39
CA ARG A 109 -6.45 7.15 14.35
C ARG A 109 -5.84 8.38 13.67
N ILE A 110 -6.50 8.90 12.62
CA ILE A 110 -6.02 10.08 11.89
C ILE A 110 -6.49 11.42 12.49
N ASN A 111 -7.46 11.39 13.41
CA ASN A 111 -8.09 12.60 13.95
C ASN A 111 -7.10 13.63 14.54
N PRO A 112 -6.03 13.22 15.27
CA PRO A 112 -5.01 14.15 15.73
C PRO A 112 -4.35 14.93 14.59
N LEU A 113 -4.05 14.26 13.48
CA LEU A 113 -3.49 14.88 12.28
C LEU A 113 -4.52 15.79 11.58
N LEU A 114 -5.79 15.35 11.48
CA LEU A 114 -6.86 16.18 10.89
C LEU A 114 -7.04 17.50 11.62
N ARG A 115 -6.90 17.52 12.96
CA ARG A 115 -6.95 18.77 13.74
C ARG A 115 -5.81 19.72 13.37
N GLN A 116 -4.59 19.21 13.20
CA GLN A 116 -3.45 20.02 12.79
C GLN A 116 -3.63 20.57 11.37
N ILE A 117 -4.10 19.73 10.43
CA ILE A 117 -4.40 20.15 9.06
C ILE A 117 -5.44 21.28 9.08
N ARG A 118 -6.53 21.13 9.85
CA ARG A 118 -7.60 22.14 9.98
C ARG A 118 -7.10 23.47 10.54
N ALA A 119 -6.18 23.45 11.51
CA ALA A 119 -5.62 24.66 12.10
C ALA A 119 -4.81 25.52 11.11
N ILE A 120 -4.24 24.89 10.08
CA ILE A 120 -3.41 25.56 9.05
C ILE A 120 -4.23 25.83 7.76
N SER A 121 -5.27 25.04 7.52
CA SER A 121 -6.11 25.16 6.33
C SER A 121 -6.83 26.50 6.28
N THR A 122 -6.96 27.08 5.09
CA THR A 122 -7.73 28.31 4.90
C THR A 122 -9.20 27.98 4.59
N PRO A 123 -10.16 28.34 5.47
CA PRO A 123 -11.57 28.13 5.18
C PRO A 123 -11.99 28.97 3.95
N ASN A 124 -12.89 28.43 3.13
CA ASN A 124 -13.47 29.08 1.94
C ASN A 124 -12.53 29.34 0.75
N ALA A 125 -11.46 28.58 0.55
CA ALA A 125 -10.63 28.72 -0.66
C ALA A 125 -11.46 28.42 -1.94
N PRO A 126 -11.75 29.42 -2.80
CA PRO A 126 -12.50 29.18 -4.03
C PRO A 126 -11.54 28.53 -5.01
N THR A 127 -11.64 27.22 -5.17
CA THR A 127 -10.72 26.54 -6.07
C THR A 127 -11.48 25.50 -6.86
N ASP A 128 -11.87 25.90 -8.08
CA ASP A 128 -12.31 24.99 -9.12
C ASP A 128 -11.12 24.11 -9.54
N LEU A 129 -10.82 23.12 -8.70
CA LEU A 129 -9.83 22.08 -8.94
C LEU A 129 -10.50 20.77 -9.29
N ARG A 130 -11.69 20.83 -9.93
CA ARG A 130 -12.44 19.64 -10.36
C ARG A 130 -11.56 18.58 -11.05
N PRO A 131 -10.58 18.95 -11.92
CA PRO A 131 -9.67 17.96 -12.51
C PRO A 131 -8.77 17.25 -11.50
N VAL A 132 -8.30 17.95 -10.47
CA VAL A 132 -7.42 17.40 -9.43
C VAL A 132 -8.23 16.60 -8.42
N GLY A 133 -9.38 17.11 -7.99
CA GLY A 133 -10.27 16.46 -7.01
C GLY A 133 -10.72 15.07 -7.45
N ARG A 134 -10.99 14.86 -8.75
CA ARG A 134 -11.32 13.52 -9.28
C ARG A 134 -10.15 12.54 -9.10
N THR A 135 -8.92 12.96 -9.32
CA THR A 135 -7.74 12.12 -9.09
C THR A 135 -7.55 11.84 -7.60
N LEU A 136 -7.60 12.88 -6.75
CA LEU A 136 -7.46 12.76 -5.29
C LEU A 136 -8.50 11.81 -4.69
N SER A 137 -9.76 11.88 -5.16
CA SER A 137 -10.85 11.01 -4.70
C SER A 137 -10.61 9.52 -4.95
N ARG A 138 -9.64 9.15 -5.80
CA ARG A 138 -9.31 7.76 -6.12
C ARG A 138 -7.99 7.30 -5.49
N MET A 139 -7.28 8.20 -4.82
CA MET A 139 -6.03 7.85 -4.14
C MET A 139 -6.33 7.13 -2.82
N PRO A 140 -5.51 6.12 -2.46
CA PRO A 140 -5.54 5.54 -1.13
C PRO A 140 -5.06 6.56 -0.10
N LEU A 141 -5.41 6.34 1.17
CA LEU A 141 -5.08 7.25 2.26
C LEU A 141 -3.57 7.55 2.34
N ALA A 142 -2.71 6.54 2.19
CA ALA A 142 -1.25 6.72 2.15
C ALA A 142 -0.79 7.66 1.02
N GLY A 143 -1.47 7.62 -0.13
CA GLY A 143 -1.17 8.51 -1.25
C GLY A 143 -1.53 9.96 -0.95
N LEU A 144 -2.65 10.20 -0.26
CA LEU A 144 -3.05 11.54 0.18
C LEU A 144 -2.10 12.07 1.26
N LEU A 145 -1.69 11.22 2.21
CA LEU A 145 -0.72 11.59 3.25
C LEU A 145 0.68 11.88 2.69
N ALA A 146 1.10 11.17 1.63
CA ALA A 146 2.33 11.50 0.92
C ALA A 146 2.29 12.90 0.28
N LEU A 147 1.13 13.36 -0.18
CA LEU A 147 0.98 14.75 -0.65
C LEU A 147 1.13 15.76 0.48
N VAL A 148 0.57 15.46 1.68
CA VAL A 148 0.80 16.29 2.87
C VAL A 148 2.29 16.35 3.20
N GLN A 149 2.97 15.20 3.24
CA GLN A 149 4.41 15.14 3.50
C GLN A 149 5.26 15.97 2.51
N THR A 150 4.81 16.05 1.25
CA THR A 150 5.56 16.75 0.18
C THR A 150 5.26 18.25 0.12
N LEU A 151 4.05 18.68 0.52
CA LEU A 151 3.55 20.03 0.26
C LEU A 151 3.31 20.85 1.54
N ALA A 152 3.33 20.22 2.71
CA ALA A 152 3.08 20.87 3.99
C ALA A 152 4.40 21.34 4.66
N PRO A 153 4.32 22.20 5.70
CA PRO A 153 5.47 22.56 6.52
C PRO A 153 6.07 21.33 7.21
N PRO A 154 7.36 21.36 7.58
CA PRO A 154 8.10 20.19 8.07
C PRO A 154 7.42 19.53 9.28
N ASP A 155 6.89 20.32 10.22
CA ASP A 155 6.23 19.79 11.41
C ASP A 155 5.00 18.94 11.05
N LEU A 156 4.19 19.42 10.11
CA LEU A 156 3.00 18.70 9.65
C LEU A 156 3.36 17.50 8.77
N ALA A 157 4.41 17.62 7.96
CA ALA A 157 4.94 16.51 7.17
C ALA A 157 5.41 15.37 8.07
N GLN A 158 6.14 15.69 9.14
CA GLN A 158 6.59 14.73 10.14
C GLN A 158 5.40 14.08 10.86
N ALA A 159 4.41 14.87 11.29
CA ALA A 159 3.20 14.34 11.92
C ALA A 159 2.44 13.38 10.98
N ALA A 160 2.35 13.68 9.69
CA ALA A 160 1.72 12.82 8.69
C ALA A 160 2.49 11.52 8.48
N GLN A 161 3.83 11.56 8.48
CA GLN A 161 4.67 10.36 8.40
C GLN A 161 4.51 9.47 9.63
N THR A 162 4.67 10.03 10.84
CA THR A 162 4.54 9.27 12.09
C THR A 162 3.15 8.63 12.22
N THR A 163 2.08 9.36 11.88
CA THR A 163 0.71 8.82 11.89
C THR A 163 0.57 7.62 10.92
N LEU A 164 1.11 7.74 9.71
CA LEU A 164 1.05 6.66 8.72
C LEU A 164 1.83 5.43 9.16
N GLU A 165 3.02 5.62 9.73
CA GLU A 165 3.85 4.52 10.24
C GLU A 165 3.21 3.81 11.43
N ALA A 166 2.62 4.56 12.38
CA ALA A 166 1.87 4.00 13.50
C ALA A 166 0.69 3.12 13.01
N MET A 167 -0.13 3.64 12.09
CA MET A 167 -1.26 2.87 11.55
C MET A 167 -0.80 1.61 10.78
N ARG A 168 0.34 1.67 10.07
CA ARG A 168 0.94 0.51 9.40
C ARG A 168 1.45 -0.54 10.41
N ALA A 169 2.06 -0.09 11.51
CA ALA A 169 2.57 -0.97 12.55
C ALA A 169 1.42 -1.72 13.25
N GLU A 170 0.34 -1.01 13.58
CA GLU A 170 -0.87 -1.61 14.19
C GLU A 170 -1.58 -2.59 13.25
N SER A 171 -1.56 -2.33 11.95
CA SER A 171 -2.11 -3.27 10.96
C SER A 171 -1.35 -4.60 10.96
N ALA A 172 -0.06 -4.59 11.29
CA ALA A 172 0.77 -5.80 11.36
C ALA A 172 0.53 -6.64 12.62
N THR A 173 0.00 -6.05 13.70
CA THR A 173 -0.27 -6.75 14.97
C THR A 173 -1.67 -7.38 14.98
N GLY A 174 -2.66 -6.76 14.36
CA GLY A 174 -4.03 -7.28 14.25
C GLY A 174 -4.19 -8.49 13.32
N GLN A 175 -3.21 -8.78 12.46
CA GLN A 175 -3.25 -9.86 11.46
C GLN A 175 -2.61 -11.19 11.92
N ARG A 176 -2.20 -11.30 13.20
CA ARG A 176 -1.65 -12.54 13.79
C ARG A 176 -2.63 -13.27 14.72
N ARG A 177 -3.94 -13.12 14.52
CA ARG A 177 -4.97 -13.84 15.28
C ARG A 177 -5.81 -14.70 14.36
#